data_AF-A0BK96-F1
#
_entry.id   AF-A0BK96-F1
#
_cell.length_a   1.000
_cell.length_b   1.000
_cell.length_c   1.000
_cell.angle_alpha   90.00
_cell.angle_beta   90.00
_cell.angle_gamma   90.00
#
_symmetry.space_group_name_H-M   'P 1'
#
loop_
_entity.id
_entity.type
_entity.pdbx_description
1 polymer ?
#
loop_
_entity_poly.entity_id
_entity_poly.type
_entity_poly.pdbx_seq_one_letter_code
_entity_poly.pdbx_strand_id
1 'polypeptide(L)'
;MVSNNFNQNAFGHILKLKVNGNTVICQLDNINVIQKLRHYQLMDKKELKALTSILPRTPDPLYIPPKLKKQKRIWSFPISIWFKDFRFENEEFLRKCFEKDWSCSKIMKVIKNPDELNEAKNLLWKDYKMIKETYRWYSSYNPTGDVWSISSNVITEFSSATELVDNKTFKLSDLDLKFIATCAASIEYKGNYRNPERALCRYQFMEFLVRVSDDKYLKQKQASSMLESVQMILQQCRPIMEQYNAQKWRDERYFNEQCDDCLKYFKPMLNQVYNRFSSKKVKPGQKKFMCLDELHDICGIAGLFDERFVDRDADLAFNLSMMMQIDELESDRIFQMSFIEFMEAVARISEKVSLPAAPDMSWEQRQQQPLHIKLERLLILIAQTCASEEYKQQFGNPQKSIFDIQPEDD
;
A
#
# COMPACT_ATOMS: atom_id res chain seq x y z
N MET A 1 15.10 -39.36 -68.18
CA MET A 1 15.64 -39.12 -69.53
C MET A 1 15.58 -37.63 -69.81
N VAL A 2 16.74 -36.99 -70.01
CA VAL A 2 17.04 -35.89 -70.96
C VAL A 2 16.03 -34.73 -71.00
N SER A 3 16.20 -33.61 -70.28
CA SER A 3 17.14 -32.46 -70.43
C SER A 3 16.36 -31.19 -70.80
N ASN A 4 16.55 -30.11 -70.03
CA ASN A 4 17.05 -28.83 -70.57
C ASN A 4 17.18 -27.79 -69.45
N ASN A 5 18.43 -27.54 -69.07
CA ASN A 5 18.84 -26.29 -68.44
C ASN A 5 18.62 -25.16 -69.44
N PHE A 6 17.71 -24.24 -69.14
CA PHE A 6 17.76 -22.90 -69.70
C PHE A 6 17.76 -21.88 -68.56
N ASN A 7 18.87 -21.13 -68.50
CA ASN A 7 19.05 -19.92 -67.74
C ASN A 7 17.78 -19.07 -67.72
N GLN A 8 17.12 -18.97 -66.55
CA GLN A 8 16.31 -17.79 -66.26
C GLN A 8 17.28 -16.67 -65.86
N ASN A 9 17.91 -16.06 -66.88
CA ASN A 9 18.57 -14.79 -66.71
C ASN A 9 17.54 -13.81 -66.14
N ALA A 10 17.76 -13.35 -64.91
CA ALA A 10 17.07 -12.21 -64.34
C ALA A 10 17.41 -10.97 -65.20
N PHE A 11 16.55 -10.67 -66.17
CA PHE A 11 16.62 -9.44 -66.96
C PHE A 11 16.19 -8.25 -66.08
N GLY A 12 17.00 -7.89 -65.09
CA GLY A 12 16.95 -6.56 -64.50
C GLY A 12 17.46 -5.58 -65.55
N HIS A 13 16.60 -4.68 -66.03
CA HIS A 13 17.04 -3.66 -66.97
C HIS A 13 17.97 -2.68 -66.25
N ILE A 14 19.21 -2.59 -66.72
CA ILE A 14 20.24 -1.72 -66.15
C ILE A 14 20.15 -0.34 -66.81
N LEU A 15 19.88 0.69 -66.01
CA LEU A 15 19.80 2.08 -66.45
C LEU A 15 21.07 2.82 -66.02
N LYS A 16 21.79 3.39 -66.99
CA LYS A 16 22.97 4.22 -66.74
C LYS A 16 22.56 5.69 -66.83
N LEU A 17 22.66 6.41 -65.73
CA LEU A 17 22.31 7.82 -65.63
C LEU A 17 23.56 8.65 -65.38
N LYS A 18 23.65 9.84 -65.98
CA LYS A 18 24.68 10.84 -65.62
C LYS A 18 24.05 11.87 -64.68
N VAL A 19 24.51 11.89 -63.43
CA VAL A 19 24.07 12.86 -62.43
C VAL A 19 25.30 13.60 -61.92
N ASN A 20 25.30 14.93 -62.05
CA ASN A 20 26.42 15.80 -61.65
C ASN A 20 27.79 15.36 -62.22
N GLY A 21 27.81 14.96 -63.49
CA GLY A 21 29.04 14.53 -64.18
C GLY A 21 29.44 13.07 -63.92
N ASN A 22 28.86 12.41 -62.92
CA ASN A 22 29.18 11.02 -62.58
C ASN A 22 28.18 10.04 -63.18
N THR A 23 28.67 8.88 -63.63
CA THR A 23 27.81 7.82 -64.17
C THR A 23 27.36 6.91 -63.04
N VAL A 24 26.06 6.88 -62.79
CA VAL A 24 25.42 6.02 -61.80
C VAL A 24 24.69 4.90 -62.54
N ILE A 25 24.90 3.66 -62.10
CA ILE A 25 24.27 2.47 -62.65
C ILE A 25 23.20 2.01 -61.67
N CYS A 26 21.94 1.97 -62.12
CA CYS A 26 20.82 1.49 -61.32
C CYS A 26 20.25 0.23 -61.96
N GLN A 27 20.02 -0.80 -61.14
CA GLN A 27 19.36 -2.03 -61.55
C GLN A 27 17.91 -1.95 -61.06
N LEU A 28 16.97 -2.04 -62.00
CA LEU A 28 15.54 -1.94 -61.71
C LEU A 28 14.91 -3.34 -61.72
N ASP A 29 14.31 -3.71 -60.60
CA ASP A 29 13.71 -5.04 -60.42
C ASP A 29 12.35 -5.20 -61.13
N ASN A 30 11.60 -4.10 -61.31
CA ASN A 30 10.31 -4.11 -61.98
C ASN A 30 10.14 -2.87 -62.86
N ILE A 31 10.13 -3.05 -64.19
CA ILE A 31 9.78 -1.99 -65.14
C ILE A 31 8.41 -2.31 -65.73
N ASN A 32 7.47 -1.37 -65.62
CA ASN A 32 6.22 -1.43 -66.38
C ASN A 32 6.55 -1.16 -67.86
N VAL A 33 6.49 -2.20 -68.70
CA VAL A 33 6.71 -2.08 -70.14
C VAL A 33 5.37 -1.90 -70.84
N ILE A 34 5.22 -0.82 -71.61
CA ILE A 34 4.08 -0.63 -72.52
C ILE A 34 4.52 -1.00 -73.93
N GLN A 35 3.96 -2.07 -74.50
CA GLN A 35 4.17 -2.40 -75.91
C GLN A 35 3.24 -1.55 -76.79
N LYS A 36 3.81 -0.74 -77.69
CA LYS A 36 3.01 0.06 -78.63
C LYS A 36 2.62 -0.74 -79.87
N LEU A 37 1.45 -0.44 -80.42
CA LEU A 37 1.14 -0.72 -81.83
C LEU A 37 1.79 0.35 -82.70
N ARG A 38 2.32 -0.03 -83.89
CA ARG A 38 3.26 0.78 -84.72
C ARG A 38 2.79 2.23 -85.02
N HIS A 39 1.51 2.52 -84.90
CA HIS A 39 0.87 3.76 -85.36
C HIS A 39 0.66 4.83 -84.28
N TYR A 40 0.99 4.56 -83.01
CA TYR A 40 0.87 5.55 -81.93
C TYR A 40 2.14 6.39 -81.75
N GLN A 41 1.99 7.73 -81.74
CA GLN A 41 3.04 8.69 -81.37
C GLN A 41 2.93 9.04 -79.89
N LEU A 42 4.02 8.86 -79.14
CA LEU A 42 4.06 9.05 -77.68
C LEU A 42 4.46 10.49 -77.27
N MET A 43 5.07 11.23 -78.19
CA MET A 43 5.59 12.59 -77.96
C MET A 43 5.24 13.44 -79.17
N ASP A 44 4.89 14.71 -78.93
CA ASP A 44 4.78 15.69 -79.99
C ASP A 44 6.16 15.94 -80.62
N LYS A 45 6.22 16.00 -81.96
CA LYS A 45 7.48 16.15 -82.72
C LYS A 45 8.02 17.58 -82.70
N LYS A 46 7.19 18.58 -82.41
CA LYS A 46 7.61 19.99 -82.37
C LYS A 46 8.02 20.45 -80.98
N GLU A 47 7.20 20.16 -79.97
CA GLU A 47 7.46 20.65 -78.59
C GLU A 47 8.04 19.57 -77.67
N LEU A 48 8.23 18.33 -78.15
CA LEU A 48 8.73 17.20 -77.36
C LEU A 48 7.92 16.91 -76.09
N LYS A 49 6.65 17.32 -76.04
CA LYS A 49 5.73 17.05 -74.93
C LYS A 49 5.15 15.65 -75.04
N ALA A 50 5.06 14.94 -73.92
CA ALA A 50 4.45 13.62 -73.85
C ALA A 50 2.94 13.72 -74.16
N LEU A 51 2.46 12.92 -75.11
CA LEU A 51 1.05 12.84 -75.50
C LEU A 51 0.28 11.77 -74.69
N THR A 52 0.95 11.17 -73.70
CA THR A 52 0.38 10.15 -72.83
C THR A 52 0.21 10.70 -71.42
N SER A 53 -0.99 10.53 -70.85
CA SER A 53 -1.23 10.75 -69.42
C SER A 53 -0.94 9.45 -68.66
N ILE A 54 -0.01 9.49 -67.72
CA ILE A 54 0.30 8.37 -66.83
C ILE A 54 -0.34 8.69 -65.49
N LEU A 55 -1.23 7.82 -65.01
CA LEU A 55 -1.73 7.93 -63.65
C LEU A 55 -0.59 7.56 -62.68
N PRO A 56 -0.39 8.31 -61.58
CA PRO A 56 0.54 7.89 -60.54
C PRO A 56 0.17 6.50 -60.06
N ARG A 57 1.17 5.69 -59.67
CA ARG A 57 0.90 4.43 -58.96
C ARG A 57 0.01 4.75 -57.75
N THR A 58 -1.06 3.99 -57.56
CA THR A 58 -1.72 3.94 -56.26
C THR A 58 -0.65 3.54 -55.23
N PRO A 59 -0.47 4.30 -54.13
CA PRO A 59 0.44 3.89 -53.08
C PRO A 59 0.06 2.48 -52.63
N ASP A 60 1.06 1.62 -52.43
CA ASP A 60 0.79 0.32 -51.83
C ASP A 60 0.10 0.57 -50.48
N PRO A 61 -0.98 -0.16 -50.15
CA PRO A 61 -1.63 -0.01 -48.87
C PRO A 61 -0.60 -0.31 -47.78
N LEU A 62 -0.35 0.69 -46.91
CA LEU A 62 0.47 0.52 -45.72
C LEU A 62 -0.13 -0.62 -44.91
N TYR A 63 0.59 -1.74 -44.82
CA TYR A 63 0.21 -2.82 -43.91
C TYR A 63 0.34 -2.29 -42.49
N ILE A 64 -0.79 -1.94 -41.90
CA ILE A 64 -0.90 -1.68 -40.47
C ILE A 64 -1.24 -3.03 -39.86
N PRO A 65 -0.31 -3.70 -39.16
CA PRO A 65 -0.62 -4.95 -38.48
C PRO A 65 -1.83 -4.70 -37.57
N PRO A 66 -2.82 -5.61 -37.54
CA PRO A 66 -3.92 -5.49 -36.60
C PRO A 66 -3.33 -5.35 -35.20
N LYS A 67 -3.76 -4.32 -34.45
CA LYS A 67 -3.35 -4.16 -33.05
C LYS A 67 -3.67 -5.48 -32.36
N LEU A 68 -2.65 -6.23 -31.96
CA LEU A 68 -2.87 -7.43 -31.14
C LEU A 68 -3.67 -6.96 -29.93
N LYS A 69 -4.88 -7.49 -29.73
CA LYS A 69 -5.64 -7.21 -28.51
C LYS A 69 -4.72 -7.58 -27.35
N LYS A 70 -4.28 -6.59 -26.58
CA LYS A 70 -3.45 -6.82 -25.41
C LYS A 70 -4.23 -7.80 -24.54
N GLN A 71 -3.71 -9.02 -24.35
CA GLN A 71 -4.34 -9.96 -23.44
C GLN A 71 -4.39 -9.27 -22.08
N LYS A 72 -5.60 -9.06 -21.55
CA LYS A 72 -5.75 -8.44 -20.23
C LYS A 72 -5.05 -9.37 -19.24
N ARG A 73 -3.98 -8.86 -18.63
CA ARG A 73 -3.22 -9.61 -17.64
C ARG A 73 -4.14 -9.91 -16.46
N ILE A 74 -4.26 -11.17 -16.07
CA ILE A 74 -5.00 -11.53 -14.85
C ILE A 74 -4.17 -11.05 -13.66
N TRP A 75 -4.76 -10.16 -12.85
CA TRP A 75 -4.08 -9.62 -11.69
C TRP A 75 -3.90 -10.67 -10.58
N SER A 76 -2.75 -10.64 -9.90
CA SER A 76 -2.48 -11.47 -8.72
C SER A 76 -1.46 -10.77 -7.81
N PHE A 77 -1.47 -11.10 -6.52
CA PHE A 77 -0.52 -10.49 -5.58
C PHE A 77 0.96 -10.65 -6.00
N PRO A 78 1.44 -11.78 -6.55
CA PRO A 78 2.84 -11.93 -6.97
C PRO A 78 3.34 -10.95 -8.04
N ILE A 79 2.42 -10.35 -8.81
CA ILE A 79 2.76 -9.36 -9.83
C ILE A 79 2.55 -7.91 -9.37
N SER A 80 2.11 -7.74 -8.13
CA SER A 80 1.79 -6.44 -7.54
C SER A 80 3.03 -5.67 -7.11
N ILE A 81 2.85 -4.39 -6.81
CA ILE A 81 3.88 -3.53 -6.24
C ILE A 81 4.34 -3.99 -4.86
N TRP A 82 3.48 -4.68 -4.10
CA TRP A 82 3.74 -5.10 -2.72
C TRP A 82 4.61 -6.35 -2.61
N PHE A 83 4.58 -7.23 -3.61
CA PHE A 83 5.10 -8.59 -3.51
C PHE A 83 6.53 -8.70 -2.98
N LYS A 84 7.42 -7.82 -3.46
CA LYS A 84 8.85 -7.89 -3.13
C LYS A 84 9.14 -7.56 -1.66
N ASP A 85 8.46 -6.56 -1.11
CA ASP A 85 8.85 -5.89 0.13
C ASP A 85 7.86 -6.10 1.27
N PHE A 86 6.59 -6.34 0.97
CA PHE A 86 5.59 -6.66 1.98
C PHE A 86 5.80 -8.06 2.54
N ARG A 87 5.62 -8.23 3.86
CA ARG A 87 5.78 -9.51 4.56
C ARG A 87 4.48 -9.80 5.30
N PHE A 88 3.79 -10.85 4.86
CA PHE A 88 2.60 -11.33 5.55
C PHE A 88 2.97 -11.95 6.90
N GLU A 89 2.10 -11.74 7.87
CA GLU A 89 2.15 -12.43 9.14
C GLU A 89 1.75 -13.89 8.92
N ASN A 90 2.67 -14.81 9.20
CA ASN A 90 2.36 -16.24 9.28
C ASN A 90 2.29 -16.70 10.74
N GLU A 91 1.76 -17.90 10.97
CA GLU A 91 1.56 -18.42 12.33
C GLU A 91 2.87 -18.52 13.12
N GLU A 92 3.98 -18.91 12.46
CA GLU A 92 5.30 -18.98 13.09
C GLU A 92 5.79 -17.61 13.56
N PHE A 93 5.62 -16.58 12.74
CA PHE A 93 5.98 -15.21 13.05
C PHE A 93 5.12 -14.66 14.20
N LEU A 94 3.81 -14.91 14.17
CA LEU A 94 2.91 -14.55 15.26
C LEU A 94 3.30 -15.25 16.57
N ARG A 95 3.72 -16.52 16.49
CA ARG A 95 4.20 -17.27 17.66
C ARG A 95 5.43 -16.61 18.25
N LYS A 96 6.38 -16.18 17.43
CA LYS A 96 7.59 -15.47 17.90
C LYS A 96 7.22 -14.17 18.62
N CYS A 97 6.27 -13.40 18.09
CA CYS A 97 5.77 -12.18 18.74
C CYS A 97 5.12 -12.50 20.09
N PHE A 98 4.24 -13.51 20.14
CA PHE A 98 3.57 -13.94 21.37
C PHE A 98 4.56 -14.39 22.44
N GLU A 99 5.54 -15.23 22.08
CA GLU A 99 6.52 -15.73 23.05
C GLU A 99 7.41 -14.60 23.60
N LYS A 100 7.77 -13.62 22.77
CA LYS A 100 8.50 -12.43 23.22
C LYS A 100 7.65 -11.58 24.16
N ASP A 101 6.39 -11.32 23.83
CA ASP A 101 5.48 -10.59 24.71
C ASP A 101 5.25 -11.34 26.03
N TRP A 102 5.06 -12.65 25.96
CA TRP A 102 4.89 -13.52 27.12
C TRP A 102 6.11 -13.46 28.05
N SER A 103 7.32 -13.54 27.50
CA SER A 103 8.56 -13.47 28.30
C SER A 103 8.78 -12.10 28.95
N CYS A 104 8.30 -11.02 28.33
CA CYS A 104 8.35 -9.67 28.91
C CYS A 104 7.31 -9.45 30.02
N SER A 105 6.22 -10.22 29.99
CA SER A 105 5.09 -10.08 30.92
C SER A 105 5.41 -10.58 32.33
N LYS A 106 4.63 -10.10 33.29
CA LYS A 106 4.63 -10.56 34.69
C LYS A 106 3.46 -11.50 34.97
N ILE A 107 2.87 -12.15 33.96
CA ILE A 107 1.70 -13.03 34.12
C ILE A 107 2.00 -14.19 35.08
N MET A 108 3.22 -14.76 35.04
CA MET A 108 3.66 -15.78 36.00
C MET A 108 3.68 -15.31 37.47
N LYS A 109 3.67 -14.00 37.72
CA LYS A 109 3.54 -13.43 39.07
C LYS A 109 2.07 -13.33 39.50
N VAL A 110 1.13 -13.32 38.56
CA VAL A 110 -0.31 -13.27 38.80
C VAL A 110 -0.86 -14.70 38.96
N ILE A 111 -0.55 -15.58 38.01
CA ILE A 111 -1.00 -16.98 38.02
C ILE A 111 0.09 -17.85 38.66
N LYS A 112 -0.17 -18.34 39.88
CA LYS A 112 0.81 -19.12 40.66
C LYS A 112 0.79 -20.61 40.36
N ASN A 113 -0.39 -21.15 40.03
CA ASN A 113 -0.54 -22.56 39.70
C ASN A 113 0.11 -22.83 38.32
N PRO A 114 1.11 -23.72 38.22
CA PRO A 114 1.80 -24.02 36.96
C PRO A 114 0.88 -24.59 35.87
N ASP A 115 -0.10 -25.40 36.23
CA ASP A 115 -1.01 -26.03 35.28
C ASP A 115 -1.94 -24.98 34.67
N GLU A 116 -2.56 -24.15 35.52
CA GLU A 116 -3.38 -23.01 35.07
C GLU A 116 -2.57 -21.98 34.28
N LEU A 117 -1.30 -21.76 34.62
CA LEU A 117 -0.42 -20.84 33.87
C LEU A 117 -0.22 -21.33 32.43
N ASN A 118 0.02 -22.63 32.23
CA ASN A 118 0.19 -23.22 30.92
C ASN A 118 -1.11 -23.17 30.10
N GLU A 119 -2.25 -23.44 30.73
CA GLU A 119 -3.55 -23.36 30.06
C GLU A 119 -3.95 -21.91 29.73
N ALA A 120 -3.69 -20.96 30.62
CA ALA A 120 -3.91 -19.53 30.37
C ALA A 120 -3.01 -19.03 29.22
N LYS A 121 -1.75 -19.48 29.14
CA LYS A 121 -0.87 -19.19 28.01
C LYS A 121 -1.49 -19.67 26.69
N ASN A 122 -2.07 -20.88 26.67
CA ASN A 122 -2.74 -21.41 25.48
C ASN A 122 -4.00 -20.61 25.11
N LEU A 123 -4.79 -20.14 26.08
CA LEU A 123 -5.93 -19.27 25.82
C LEU A 123 -5.50 -17.93 25.21
N LEU A 124 -4.49 -17.28 25.81
CA LEU A 124 -3.97 -16.01 25.33
C LEU A 124 -3.37 -16.14 23.93
N TRP A 125 -2.71 -17.27 23.62
CA TRP A 125 -2.24 -17.55 22.27
C TRP A 125 -3.39 -17.60 21.25
N LYS A 126 -4.48 -18.31 21.56
CA LYS A 126 -5.64 -18.43 20.65
C LYS A 126 -6.21 -17.06 20.28
N ASP A 127 -6.20 -16.12 21.23
CA ASP A 127 -6.74 -14.78 21.05
C ASP A 127 -5.67 -13.73 20.73
N TYR A 128 -4.39 -14.11 20.65
CA TYR A 128 -3.26 -13.18 20.55
C TYR A 128 -3.36 -12.26 19.34
N LYS A 129 -3.84 -12.78 18.20
CA LYS A 129 -4.06 -11.98 16.99
C LYS A 129 -5.04 -10.83 17.24
N MET A 130 -6.12 -11.06 17.98
CA MET A 130 -7.11 -10.02 18.28
C MET A 130 -6.58 -9.05 19.33
N ILE A 131 -5.87 -9.56 20.34
CA ILE A 131 -5.23 -8.75 21.39
C ILE A 131 -4.22 -7.77 20.77
N LYS A 132 -3.33 -8.22 19.88
CA LYS A 132 -2.34 -7.35 19.23
C LYS A 132 -2.96 -6.30 18.32
N GLU A 133 -4.01 -6.65 17.56
CA GLU A 133 -4.65 -5.72 16.62
C GLU A 133 -5.42 -4.65 17.40
N THR A 134 -6.08 -5.04 18.48
CA THR A 134 -6.70 -4.13 19.45
C THR A 134 -5.67 -3.18 20.05
N TYR A 135 -4.53 -3.71 20.49
CA TYR A 135 -3.44 -2.88 20.99
C TYR A 135 -2.98 -1.85 19.95
N ARG A 136 -2.73 -2.25 18.70
CA ARG A 136 -2.30 -1.32 17.64
C ARG A 136 -3.33 -0.22 17.40
N TRP A 137 -4.62 -0.56 17.41
CA TRP A 137 -5.68 0.42 17.27
C TRP A 137 -5.64 1.47 18.39
N TYR A 138 -5.75 1.02 19.65
CA TYR A 138 -5.83 1.93 20.79
C TYR A 138 -4.50 2.64 21.10
N SER A 139 -3.35 2.03 20.84
CA SER A 139 -2.04 2.67 21.03
C SER A 139 -1.77 3.83 20.07
N SER A 140 -2.58 3.96 19.02
CA SER A 140 -2.52 5.07 18.06
C SER A 140 -3.29 6.32 18.53
N TYR A 141 -4.10 6.23 19.59
CA TYR A 141 -5.00 7.33 19.96
C TYR A 141 -4.26 8.49 20.63
N ASN A 142 -3.24 8.17 21.41
CA ASN A 142 -2.40 9.12 22.10
C ASN A 142 -1.08 8.44 22.48
N PRO A 143 -0.18 8.20 21.51
CA PRO A 143 1.11 7.59 21.78
C PRO A 143 1.94 8.46 22.75
N THR A 144 2.85 7.83 23.48
CA THR A 144 3.73 8.56 24.41
C THR A 144 4.97 9.03 23.65
N GLY A 145 4.92 10.25 23.12
CA GLY A 145 5.90 10.70 22.12
C GLY A 145 5.80 9.82 20.88
N ASP A 146 6.92 9.29 20.38
CA ASP A 146 6.93 8.35 19.25
C ASP A 146 6.54 6.91 19.65
N VAL A 147 6.35 6.62 20.94
CA VAL A 147 6.17 5.25 21.44
C VAL A 147 4.70 4.83 21.45
N TRP A 148 4.36 3.88 20.58
CA TRP A 148 3.06 3.21 20.57
C TRP A 148 2.78 2.61 21.94
N SER A 149 1.79 3.16 22.62
CA SER A 149 1.39 2.75 23.96
C SER A 149 -0.02 3.24 24.29
N ILE A 150 -0.73 2.53 25.16
CA ILE A 150 -2.09 2.87 25.56
C ILE A 150 -2.06 3.62 26.89
N SER A 151 -2.44 4.91 26.87
CA SER A 151 -2.56 5.72 28.08
C SER A 151 -3.82 5.38 28.89
N SER A 152 -3.89 5.85 30.14
CA SER A 152 -5.00 5.58 31.06
C SER A 152 -6.36 5.97 30.48
N ASN A 153 -6.49 7.17 29.89
CA ASN A 153 -7.74 7.63 29.27
C ASN A 153 -8.22 6.70 28.16
N VAL A 154 -7.29 6.19 27.35
CA VAL A 154 -7.61 5.29 26.24
C VAL A 154 -8.00 3.90 26.76
N ILE A 155 -7.42 3.45 27.89
CA ILE A 155 -7.89 2.24 28.58
C ILE A 155 -9.30 2.42 29.13
N THR A 156 -9.67 3.60 29.60
CA THR A 156 -11.07 3.88 29.99
C THR A 156 -12.01 3.75 28.79
N GLU A 157 -11.62 4.26 27.61
CA GLU A 157 -12.41 4.08 26.37
C GLU A 157 -12.57 2.61 25.99
N PHE A 158 -11.48 1.82 26.01
CA PHE A 158 -11.54 0.37 25.78
C PHE A 158 -12.44 -0.34 26.80
N SER A 159 -12.30 0.01 28.08
CA SER A 159 -13.10 -0.53 29.18
C SER A 159 -14.59 -0.20 29.02
N SER A 160 -14.93 1.00 28.54
CA SER A 160 -16.31 1.37 28.23
C SER A 160 -16.85 0.56 27.06
N ALA A 161 -16.08 0.43 25.97
CA ALA A 161 -16.49 -0.34 24.79
C ALA A 161 -16.72 -1.83 25.11
N THR A 162 -15.95 -2.39 26.03
CA THR A 162 -16.04 -3.80 26.45
C THR A 162 -16.85 -4.01 27.73
N GLU A 163 -17.45 -2.96 28.29
CA GLU A 163 -18.26 -3.00 29.51
C GLU A 163 -17.52 -3.64 30.73
N LEU A 164 -16.21 -3.42 30.85
CA LEU A 164 -15.42 -4.02 31.94
C LEU A 164 -15.78 -3.47 33.31
N VAL A 165 -16.19 -2.21 33.39
CA VAL A 165 -16.58 -1.56 34.64
C VAL A 165 -18.09 -1.67 34.80
N ASP A 166 -18.54 -2.42 35.81
CA ASP A 166 -19.96 -2.60 36.13
C ASP A 166 -20.45 -1.64 37.22
N ASN A 167 -19.55 -0.84 37.79
CA ASN A 167 -19.76 0.07 38.92
C ASN A 167 -20.37 -0.57 40.18
N LYS A 168 -20.32 -1.91 40.27
CA LYS A 168 -20.85 -2.70 41.39
C LYS A 168 -19.74 -3.51 42.02
N THR A 169 -19.17 -4.45 41.26
CA THR A 169 -18.15 -5.40 41.71
C THR A 169 -16.76 -5.04 41.20
N PHE A 170 -16.69 -4.32 40.07
CA PHE A 170 -15.46 -3.82 39.50
C PHE A 170 -15.66 -2.37 39.05
N LYS A 171 -15.07 -1.43 39.80
CA LYS A 171 -15.22 0.01 39.61
C LYS A 171 -14.06 0.58 38.81
N LEU A 172 -14.22 1.83 38.35
CA LEU A 172 -13.15 2.55 37.64
C LEU A 172 -11.86 2.65 38.46
N SER A 173 -11.96 2.82 39.78
CA SER A 173 -10.79 2.82 40.68
C SER A 173 -10.04 1.48 40.66
N ASP A 174 -10.75 0.37 40.51
CA ASP A 174 -10.13 -0.97 40.46
C ASP A 174 -9.41 -1.18 39.13
N LEU A 175 -10.01 -0.71 38.03
CA LEU A 175 -9.40 -0.65 36.71
C LEU A 175 -8.08 0.15 36.73
N ASP A 176 -8.11 1.35 37.32
CA ASP A 176 -6.93 2.22 37.44
C ASP A 176 -5.80 1.57 38.25
N LEU A 177 -6.15 0.89 39.35
CA LEU A 177 -5.18 0.12 40.13
C LEU A 177 -4.55 -1.00 39.30
N LYS A 178 -5.32 -1.72 38.48
CA LYS A 178 -4.77 -2.74 37.57
C LYS A 178 -3.91 -2.12 36.48
N PHE A 179 -4.31 -0.99 35.92
CA PHE A 179 -3.52 -0.26 34.92
C PHE A 179 -2.15 0.12 35.49
N ILE A 180 -2.12 0.83 36.63
CA ILE A 180 -0.88 1.26 37.30
C ILE A 180 0.03 0.07 37.63
N ALA A 181 -0.54 -1.02 38.17
CA ALA A 181 0.23 -2.22 38.49
C ALA A 181 0.83 -2.90 37.24
N THR A 182 0.20 -2.74 36.09
CA THR A 182 0.67 -3.30 34.82
C THR A 182 1.77 -2.45 34.20
N CYS A 183 1.61 -1.12 34.19
CA CYS A 183 2.58 -0.15 33.68
C CYS A 183 3.96 -0.27 34.35
N ALA A 184 4.03 -0.70 35.61
CA ALA A 184 5.29 -0.94 36.29
C ALA A 184 6.17 -1.93 35.51
N ALA A 185 7.25 -1.45 34.88
CA ALA A 185 8.13 -2.27 34.06
C ALA A 185 8.71 -3.47 34.84
N SER A 186 9.05 -4.55 34.13
CA SER A 186 9.91 -5.59 34.69
C SER A 186 11.28 -4.99 35.04
N ILE A 187 12.04 -5.65 35.91
CA ILE A 187 13.37 -5.17 36.33
C ILE A 187 14.27 -4.97 35.11
N GLU A 188 14.19 -5.87 34.12
CA GLU A 188 14.96 -5.84 32.88
C GLU A 188 14.66 -4.62 32.00
N TYR A 189 13.40 -4.18 31.95
CA TYR A 189 12.97 -3.07 31.10
C TYR A 189 12.73 -1.76 31.87
N LYS A 190 13.17 -1.69 33.12
CA LYS A 190 13.03 -0.48 33.94
C LYS A 190 13.87 0.64 33.33
N GLY A 191 13.24 1.79 33.04
CA GLY A 191 13.90 2.93 32.40
C GLY A 191 14.08 2.79 30.89
N ASN A 192 13.56 1.73 30.27
CA ASN A 192 13.52 1.64 28.81
C ASN A 192 12.54 2.68 28.27
N TYR A 193 13.01 3.61 27.43
CA TYR A 193 12.17 4.66 26.87
C TYR A 193 11.03 4.13 25.98
N ARG A 194 11.17 2.92 25.41
CA ARG A 194 10.11 2.24 24.65
C ARG A 194 9.08 1.53 25.54
N ASN A 195 9.23 1.64 26.87
CA ASN A 195 8.29 1.13 27.86
C ASN A 195 7.88 2.26 28.81
N PRO A 196 6.96 3.15 28.40
CA PRO A 196 6.61 4.32 29.18
C PRO A 196 5.98 3.95 30.53
N GLU A 197 6.38 4.64 31.61
CA GLU A 197 5.97 4.29 32.97
C GLU A 197 4.46 4.45 33.26
N ARG A 198 3.72 5.15 32.39
CA ARG A 198 2.29 5.49 32.57
C ARG A 198 1.43 5.12 31.37
N ALA A 199 1.89 4.18 30.54
CA ALA A 199 1.15 3.66 29.42
C ALA A 199 1.46 2.17 29.22
N LEU A 200 0.56 1.44 28.55
CA LEU A 200 0.74 0.01 28.27
C LEU A 200 1.33 -0.18 26.88
N CYS A 201 2.47 -0.87 26.78
CA CYS A 201 2.97 -1.45 25.54
C CYS A 201 2.25 -2.78 25.22
N ARG A 202 2.56 -3.39 24.08
CA ARG A 202 1.85 -4.58 23.55
C ARG A 202 1.73 -5.72 24.56
N TYR A 203 2.85 -6.10 25.17
CA TYR A 203 2.88 -7.19 26.15
C TYR A 203 2.12 -6.83 27.44
N GLN A 204 2.14 -5.55 27.82
CA GLN A 204 1.44 -5.05 29.01
C GLN A 204 -0.07 -5.02 28.78
N PHE A 205 -0.55 -4.75 27.56
CA PHE A 205 -1.98 -4.85 27.27
C PHE A 205 -2.49 -6.30 27.44
N MET A 206 -1.72 -7.30 27.00
CA MET A 206 -2.04 -8.71 27.26
C MET A 206 -2.03 -9.04 28.76
N GLU A 207 -1.02 -8.59 29.50
CA GLU A 207 -0.94 -8.76 30.97
C GLU A 207 -2.09 -8.06 31.70
N PHE A 208 -2.49 -6.89 31.22
CA PHE A 208 -3.58 -6.09 31.79
C PHE A 208 -4.88 -6.87 31.80
N LEU A 209 -5.23 -7.54 30.70
CA LEU A 209 -6.43 -8.38 30.63
C LEU A 209 -6.44 -9.48 31.71
N VAL A 210 -5.30 -10.15 31.93
CA VAL A 210 -5.17 -11.18 32.98
C VAL A 210 -5.28 -10.60 34.39
N ARG A 211 -4.73 -9.40 34.62
CA ARG A 211 -4.85 -8.74 35.94
C ARG A 211 -6.27 -8.28 36.22
N VAL A 212 -6.96 -7.79 35.19
CA VAL A 212 -8.37 -7.41 35.28
C VAL A 212 -9.22 -8.64 35.56
N SER A 213 -8.93 -9.80 34.95
CA SER A 213 -9.71 -11.01 35.19
C SER A 213 -9.61 -11.52 36.63
N ASP A 214 -8.41 -11.48 37.22
CA ASP A 214 -8.18 -11.81 38.63
C ASP A 214 -9.10 -10.97 39.56
N ASP A 215 -9.08 -9.65 39.39
CA ASP A 215 -9.87 -8.77 40.25
C ASP A 215 -11.37 -8.80 39.94
N LYS A 216 -11.76 -8.82 38.66
CA LYS A 216 -13.17 -8.73 38.24
C LYS A 216 -13.94 -10.02 38.48
N TYR A 217 -13.35 -11.18 38.18
CA TYR A 217 -14.06 -12.45 38.27
C TYR A 217 -13.59 -13.34 39.41
N LEU A 218 -12.28 -13.52 39.61
CA LEU A 218 -11.80 -14.47 40.62
C LEU A 218 -12.00 -13.94 42.04
N LYS A 219 -11.53 -12.73 42.36
CA LYS A 219 -11.68 -12.13 43.70
C LYS A 219 -13.14 -11.86 44.08
N GLN A 220 -13.98 -11.57 43.08
CA GLN A 220 -15.43 -11.42 43.26
C GLN A 220 -16.18 -12.76 43.30
N LYS A 221 -15.46 -13.89 43.23
CA LYS A 221 -16.02 -15.26 43.27
C LYS A 221 -17.01 -15.55 42.14
N GLN A 222 -16.87 -14.88 41.01
CA GLN A 222 -17.61 -15.18 39.77
C GLN A 222 -16.91 -16.28 38.96
N ALA A 223 -15.59 -16.43 39.11
CA ALA A 223 -14.81 -17.56 38.60
C ALA A 223 -14.28 -18.42 39.76
N SER A 224 -14.15 -19.72 39.52
CA SER A 224 -13.62 -20.71 40.46
C SER A 224 -12.10 -20.90 40.36
N SER A 225 -11.51 -20.50 39.24
CA SER A 225 -10.07 -20.60 38.96
C SER A 225 -9.56 -19.39 38.19
N MET A 226 -8.24 -19.21 38.16
CA MET A 226 -7.62 -18.15 37.37
C MET A 226 -7.86 -18.38 35.88
N LEU A 227 -7.76 -19.64 35.45
CA LEU A 227 -8.04 -20.03 34.07
C LEU A 227 -9.45 -19.61 33.64
N GLU A 228 -10.47 -19.94 34.43
CA GLU A 228 -11.86 -19.56 34.16
C GLU A 228 -12.01 -18.03 34.10
N SER A 229 -11.35 -17.30 35.01
CA SER A 229 -11.36 -15.83 34.97
C SER A 229 -10.79 -15.27 33.66
N VAL A 230 -9.67 -15.82 33.17
CA VAL A 230 -9.03 -15.41 31.92
C VAL A 230 -9.94 -15.75 30.72
N GLN A 231 -10.62 -16.89 30.77
CA GLN A 231 -11.59 -17.24 29.74
C GLN A 231 -12.77 -16.24 29.70
N MET A 232 -13.29 -15.85 30.86
CA MET A 232 -14.40 -14.90 30.96
C MET A 232 -14.02 -13.51 30.43
N ILE A 233 -12.84 -12.97 30.80
CA ILE A 233 -12.41 -11.65 30.30
C ILE A 233 -12.22 -11.65 28.79
N LEU A 234 -11.63 -12.71 28.24
CA LEU A 234 -11.41 -12.83 26.80
C LEU A 234 -12.74 -12.92 26.06
N GLN A 235 -13.68 -13.73 26.55
CA GLN A 235 -15.01 -13.83 25.98
C GLN A 235 -15.77 -12.50 26.00
N GLN A 236 -15.66 -11.73 27.08
CA GLN A 236 -16.29 -10.41 27.18
C GLN A 236 -15.65 -9.40 26.20
N CYS A 237 -14.33 -9.42 26.03
CA CYS A 237 -13.63 -8.45 25.16
C CYS A 237 -13.71 -8.80 23.65
N ARG A 238 -13.88 -10.08 23.28
CA ARG A 238 -13.86 -10.56 21.88
C ARG A 238 -14.74 -9.75 20.91
N PRO A 239 -16.01 -9.41 21.22
CA PRO A 239 -16.86 -8.67 20.28
C PRO A 239 -16.31 -7.30 19.86
N ILE A 240 -15.50 -6.68 20.72
CA ILE A 240 -14.79 -5.44 20.39
C ILE A 240 -13.46 -5.74 19.70
N MET A 241 -12.68 -6.69 20.24
CA MET A 241 -11.36 -7.00 19.69
C MET A 241 -11.39 -7.57 18.26
N GLU A 242 -12.45 -8.31 17.90
CA GLU A 242 -12.65 -8.89 16.56
C GLU A 242 -12.89 -7.85 15.46
N GLN A 243 -13.26 -6.61 15.83
CA GLN A 243 -13.48 -5.52 14.89
C GLN A 243 -12.17 -5.04 14.25
N TYR A 244 -11.05 -5.26 14.92
CA TYR A 244 -9.74 -4.80 14.47
C TYR A 244 -9.00 -5.90 13.72
N ASN A 245 -8.85 -5.72 12.40
CA ASN A 245 -8.11 -6.65 11.56
C ASN A 245 -7.51 -5.93 10.35
N ALA A 246 -6.25 -5.50 10.50
CA ALA A 246 -5.55 -4.79 9.43
C ALA A 246 -5.39 -5.63 8.16
N GLN A 247 -5.21 -6.95 8.29
CA GLN A 247 -5.06 -7.85 7.14
C GLN A 247 -6.36 -7.99 6.36
N LYS A 248 -7.51 -8.11 7.06
CA LYS A 248 -8.83 -8.14 6.41
C LYS A 248 -9.07 -6.87 5.59
N TRP A 249 -8.74 -5.71 6.15
CA TRP A 249 -8.82 -4.44 5.40
C TRP A 249 -7.92 -4.48 4.16
N ARG A 250 -6.69 -5.02 4.25
CA ARG A 250 -5.82 -5.15 3.08
C ARG A 250 -6.45 -6.02 2.01
N ASP A 251 -6.93 -7.21 2.37
CA ASP A 251 -7.49 -8.18 1.42
C ASP A 251 -8.77 -7.65 0.75
N GLU A 252 -9.63 -6.97 1.51
CA GLU A 252 -10.93 -6.48 1.03
C GLU A 252 -10.85 -5.13 0.30
N ARG A 253 -9.88 -4.27 0.66
CA ARG A 253 -9.85 -2.86 0.20
C ARG A 253 -8.61 -2.48 -0.58
N TYR A 254 -7.44 -2.98 -0.22
CA TYR A 254 -6.15 -2.45 -0.69
C TYR A 254 -5.43 -3.34 -1.70
N PHE A 255 -5.36 -4.65 -1.46
CA PHE A 255 -4.69 -5.62 -2.32
C PHE A 255 -5.60 -6.05 -3.48
N ASN A 256 -5.82 -5.11 -4.40
CA ASN A 256 -6.54 -5.33 -5.66
C ASN A 256 -5.82 -4.66 -6.84
N GLU A 257 -6.25 -5.05 -8.04
CA GLU A 257 -5.70 -4.57 -9.32
C GLU A 257 -5.71 -3.05 -9.42
N GLN A 258 -6.82 -2.40 -9.07
CA GLN A 258 -6.99 -0.96 -9.26
C GLN A 258 -6.08 -0.15 -8.33
N CYS A 259 -5.93 -0.56 -7.06
CA CYS A 259 -4.99 0.11 -6.15
C CYS A 259 -3.54 -0.12 -6.58
N ASP A 260 -3.21 -1.32 -7.07
CA ASP A 260 -1.88 -1.65 -7.59
C ASP A 260 -1.53 -0.80 -8.82
N ASP A 261 -2.45 -0.67 -9.77
CA ASP A 261 -2.30 0.16 -10.97
C ASP A 261 -2.10 1.64 -10.59
N CYS A 262 -2.91 2.15 -9.65
CA CYS A 262 -2.77 3.50 -9.12
C CYS A 262 -1.37 3.72 -8.52
N LEU A 263 -0.95 2.86 -7.59
CA LEU A 263 0.36 3.00 -6.93
C LEU A 263 1.52 2.84 -7.91
N LYS A 264 1.41 1.95 -8.91
CA LYS A 264 2.42 1.79 -9.96
C LYS A 264 2.54 3.03 -10.82
N TYR A 265 1.42 3.65 -11.21
CA TYR A 265 1.39 4.88 -11.98
C TYR A 265 2.06 6.04 -11.22
N PHE A 266 1.71 6.22 -9.94
CA PHE A 266 2.26 7.29 -9.09
C PHE A 266 3.59 6.94 -8.41
N LYS A 267 4.15 5.75 -8.63
CA LYS A 267 5.37 5.27 -7.95
C LYS A 267 6.57 6.22 -8.06
N PRO A 268 6.88 6.84 -9.23
CA PRO A 268 7.98 7.79 -9.32
C PRO A 268 7.80 9.01 -8.41
N MET A 269 6.59 9.58 -8.39
CA MET A 269 6.21 10.69 -7.49
C MET A 269 6.36 10.28 -6.03
N LEU A 270 5.74 9.16 -5.65
CA LEU A 270 5.76 8.65 -4.29
C LEU A 270 7.19 8.41 -3.80
N ASN A 271 8.06 7.84 -4.64
CA ASN A 271 9.48 7.66 -4.30
C ASN A 271 10.16 8.99 -4.02
N GLN A 272 9.87 10.03 -4.80
CA GLN A 272 10.47 11.34 -4.59
C GLN A 272 10.00 11.96 -3.27
N VAL A 273 8.69 11.95 -3.02
CA VAL A 273 8.09 12.44 -1.76
C VAL A 273 8.67 11.68 -0.58
N TYR A 274 8.62 10.34 -0.61
CA TYR A 274 9.20 9.52 0.46
C TYR A 274 10.68 9.87 0.71
N ASN A 275 11.51 9.96 -0.34
CA ASN A 275 12.94 10.25 -0.18
C ASN A 275 13.23 11.65 0.36
N ARG A 276 12.34 12.62 0.11
CA ARG A 276 12.40 13.99 0.64
C ARG A 276 12.06 14.02 2.13
N PHE A 277 11.05 13.26 2.54
CA PHE A 277 10.54 13.19 3.91
C PHE A 277 11.02 11.94 4.66
N SER A 278 12.20 11.40 4.34
CA SER A 278 12.77 10.21 5.02
C SER A 278 14.22 10.49 5.42
N SER A 279 14.43 11.49 6.26
CA SER A 279 15.77 11.94 6.64
C SER A 279 15.89 12.48 8.07
N LYS A 280 14.80 12.94 8.69
CA LYS A 280 14.81 13.66 9.97
C LYS A 280 15.48 12.87 11.11
N LYS A 281 15.19 11.56 11.20
CA LYS A 281 15.74 10.67 12.24
C LYS A 281 16.72 9.62 11.68
N VAL A 282 17.12 9.74 10.42
CA VAL A 282 18.02 8.78 9.74
C VAL A 282 19.48 9.07 10.09
N LYS A 283 20.20 8.08 10.62
CA LYS A 283 21.63 8.22 10.94
C LYS A 283 22.51 8.04 9.69
N PRO A 284 23.73 8.61 9.65
CA PRO A 284 24.67 8.36 8.55
C PRO A 284 24.90 6.86 8.29
N GLY A 285 24.77 6.43 7.04
CA GLY A 285 24.91 5.02 6.63
C GLY A 285 23.67 4.14 6.87
N GLN A 286 22.64 4.65 7.53
CA GLN A 286 21.38 3.93 7.71
C GLN A 286 20.51 4.00 6.45
N LYS A 287 19.75 2.94 6.18
CA LYS A 287 18.71 2.96 5.14
C LYS A 287 17.66 4.02 5.49
N LYS A 288 17.26 4.83 4.50
CA LYS A 288 16.21 5.83 4.66
C LYS A 288 14.89 5.20 5.13
N PHE A 289 14.30 5.83 6.13
CA PHE A 289 12.97 5.53 6.65
C PHE A 289 12.24 6.85 6.94
N MET A 290 10.92 6.79 6.92
CA MET A 290 10.05 7.88 7.34
C MET A 290 9.65 7.69 8.81
N CYS A 291 9.75 8.73 9.63
CA CYS A 291 9.18 8.72 10.98
C CYS A 291 7.78 9.34 11.02
N LEU A 292 7.06 9.18 12.14
CA LEU A 292 5.70 9.70 12.32
C LEU A 292 5.59 11.21 12.02
N ASP A 293 6.51 12.01 12.60
CA ASP A 293 6.55 13.45 12.35
C ASP A 293 6.62 13.80 10.86
N GLU A 294 7.33 13.01 10.05
CA GLU A 294 7.48 13.27 8.62
C GLU A 294 6.19 12.93 7.85
N LEU A 295 5.39 11.96 8.32
CA LEU A 295 4.06 11.70 7.78
C LEU A 295 3.08 12.82 8.17
N HIS A 296 3.16 13.34 9.40
CA HIS A 296 2.40 14.53 9.82
C HIS A 296 2.77 15.74 8.98
N ASP A 297 4.05 15.97 8.71
CA ASP A 297 4.53 17.05 7.85
C ASP A 297 3.91 16.95 6.43
N ILE A 298 3.84 15.74 5.86
CA ILE A 298 3.15 15.50 4.58
C ILE A 298 1.66 15.85 4.67
N CYS A 299 0.97 15.39 5.71
CA CYS A 299 -0.47 15.67 5.89
C CYS A 299 -0.74 17.17 6.07
N GLY A 300 0.12 17.87 6.82
CA GLY A 300 0.06 19.30 7.04
C GLY A 300 0.32 20.10 5.76
N ILE A 301 1.36 19.76 5.01
CA ILE A 301 1.69 20.43 3.73
C ILE A 301 0.59 20.18 2.68
N ALA A 302 0.01 18.99 2.66
CA ALA A 302 -1.12 18.67 1.80
C ALA A 302 -2.45 19.31 2.26
N GLY A 303 -2.48 19.95 3.42
CA GLY A 303 -3.68 20.61 3.96
C GLY A 303 -4.80 19.63 4.33
N LEU A 304 -4.46 18.43 4.81
CA LEU A 304 -5.43 17.37 5.10
C LEU A 304 -6.11 17.50 6.45
N PHE A 305 -5.50 18.22 7.40
CA PHE A 305 -6.02 18.29 8.76
C PHE A 305 -7.26 19.19 8.85
N ASP A 306 -8.37 18.61 9.27
CA ASP A 306 -9.65 19.27 9.49
C ASP A 306 -10.45 18.58 10.62
N GLU A 307 -11.73 18.91 10.76
CA GLU A 307 -12.61 18.30 11.77
C GLU A 307 -12.88 16.79 11.56
N ARG A 308 -12.55 16.24 10.38
CA ARG A 308 -12.82 14.85 9.96
C ARG A 308 -11.56 14.01 9.90
N PHE A 309 -10.42 14.64 9.69
CA PHE A 309 -9.10 14.03 9.70
C PHE A 309 -8.17 14.83 10.62
N VAL A 310 -7.92 14.30 11.81
CA VAL A 310 -7.06 14.92 12.83
C VAL A 310 -5.72 14.19 12.95
N ASP A 311 -4.76 14.72 13.74
CA ASP A 311 -3.44 14.09 13.93
C ASP A 311 -3.53 12.61 14.32
N ARG A 312 -4.50 12.26 15.18
CA ARG A 312 -4.77 10.88 15.60
C ARG A 312 -5.11 9.94 14.44
N ASP A 313 -5.78 10.45 13.40
CA ASP A 313 -6.09 9.64 12.22
C ASP A 313 -4.83 9.35 11.39
N ALA A 314 -3.88 10.28 11.34
CA ALA A 314 -2.57 10.06 10.75
C ALA A 314 -1.74 9.07 11.59
N ASP A 315 -1.78 9.16 12.92
CA ASP A 315 -1.13 8.20 13.84
C ASP A 315 -1.64 6.79 13.61
N LEU A 316 -2.97 6.64 13.52
CA LEU A 316 -3.62 5.36 13.25
C LEU A 316 -3.24 4.82 11.87
N ALA A 317 -3.25 5.67 10.85
CA ALA A 317 -2.81 5.27 9.51
C ALA A 317 -1.35 4.82 9.49
N PHE A 318 -0.46 5.53 10.21
CA PHE A 318 0.94 5.15 10.36
C PHE A 318 1.05 3.80 11.02
N ASN A 319 0.52 3.69 12.25
CA ASN A 319 0.70 2.51 13.07
C ASN A 319 0.13 1.29 12.37
N LEU A 320 -1.11 1.32 11.85
CA LEU A 320 -1.73 0.17 11.18
C LEU A 320 -1.00 -0.28 9.90
N SER A 321 -0.28 0.63 9.24
CA SER A 321 0.47 0.34 8.01
C SER A 321 1.81 -0.33 8.26
N MET A 322 2.36 -0.20 9.47
CA MET A 322 3.64 -0.83 9.81
C MET A 322 3.53 -2.36 9.73
N MET A 323 4.59 -3.01 9.27
CA MET A 323 4.75 -4.46 9.40
C MET A 323 5.10 -4.79 10.84
N MET A 324 4.49 -5.87 11.33
CA MET A 324 4.63 -6.32 12.71
C MET A 324 6.09 -6.58 13.08
N GLN A 325 6.47 -6.20 14.29
CA GLN A 325 7.80 -6.44 14.85
C GLN A 325 7.73 -7.46 15.98
N ILE A 326 8.67 -8.41 16.00
CA ILE A 326 8.74 -9.39 17.10
C ILE A 326 9.04 -8.66 18.41
N ASP A 327 10.03 -7.77 18.40
CA ASP A 327 10.47 -7.01 19.56
C ASP A 327 10.16 -5.52 19.37
N GLU A 328 9.27 -4.97 20.19
CA GLU A 328 8.93 -3.53 20.21
C GLU A 328 9.74 -2.74 21.26
N LEU A 329 10.45 -3.41 22.16
CA LEU A 329 11.16 -2.79 23.29
C LEU A 329 12.61 -2.46 22.95
N GLU A 330 13.22 -3.23 22.05
CA GLU A 330 14.64 -3.11 21.70
C GLU A 330 14.88 -2.70 20.24
N SER A 331 13.86 -2.84 19.38
CA SER A 331 13.97 -2.48 17.97
C SER A 331 13.45 -1.08 17.68
N ASP A 332 14.19 -0.31 16.88
CA ASP A 332 13.70 0.96 16.33
C ASP A 332 12.70 0.76 15.18
N ARG A 333 12.52 -0.46 14.67
CA ARG A 333 11.78 -0.70 13.43
C ARG A 333 10.32 -0.24 13.51
N ILE A 334 9.74 -0.22 14.71
CA ILE A 334 8.38 0.30 14.98
C ILE A 334 8.21 1.80 14.72
N PHE A 335 9.32 2.55 14.59
CA PHE A 335 9.34 3.98 14.25
C PHE A 335 9.81 4.26 12.82
N GLN A 336 10.26 3.22 12.10
CA GLN A 336 10.97 3.34 10.84
C GLN A 336 10.09 2.85 9.68
N MET A 337 9.16 3.69 9.23
CA MET A 337 8.27 3.35 8.12
C MET A 337 9.09 3.25 6.82
N SER A 338 8.95 2.10 6.17
CA SER A 338 9.53 1.81 4.85
C SER A 338 8.62 2.33 3.73
N PHE A 339 9.14 2.38 2.51
CA PHE A 339 8.38 2.85 1.35
C PHE A 339 7.06 2.09 1.12
N ILE A 340 7.04 0.76 1.33
CA ILE A 340 5.83 -0.04 1.13
C ILE A 340 4.76 0.26 2.19
N GLU A 341 5.18 0.51 3.42
CA GLU A 341 4.30 0.89 4.53
C GLU A 341 3.81 2.32 4.38
N PHE A 342 4.64 3.22 3.83
CA PHE A 342 4.22 4.57 3.46
C PHE A 342 3.10 4.56 2.41
N MET A 343 3.19 3.72 1.38
CA MET A 343 2.12 3.58 0.40
C MET A 343 0.81 3.06 1.04
N GLU A 344 0.90 2.17 2.03
CA GLU A 344 -0.29 1.73 2.77
C GLU A 344 -0.84 2.85 3.65
N ALA A 345 0.03 3.63 4.31
CA ALA A 345 -0.38 4.77 5.14
C ALA A 345 -1.13 5.81 4.31
N VAL A 346 -0.62 6.14 3.12
CA VAL A 346 -1.31 7.02 2.17
C VAL A 346 -2.67 6.45 1.75
N ALA A 347 -2.79 5.13 1.56
CA ALA A 347 -4.08 4.51 1.24
C ALA A 347 -5.07 4.51 2.43
N ARG A 348 -4.59 4.35 3.67
CA ARG A 348 -5.43 4.48 4.86
C ARG A 348 -5.89 5.92 5.06
N ILE A 349 -5.01 6.89 4.82
CA ILE A 349 -5.33 8.32 4.85
C ILE A 349 -6.36 8.63 3.77
N SER A 350 -6.21 8.12 2.54
CA SER A 350 -7.17 8.38 1.47
C SER A 350 -8.55 7.80 1.78
N GLU A 351 -8.62 6.63 2.41
CA GLU A 351 -9.87 6.05 2.91
C GLU A 351 -10.54 6.99 3.92
N LYS A 352 -9.79 7.52 4.89
CA LYS A 352 -10.34 8.38 5.95
C LYS A 352 -10.74 9.76 5.43
N VAL A 353 -9.84 10.45 4.73
CA VAL A 353 -10.06 11.80 4.17
C VAL A 353 -11.16 11.78 3.10
N SER A 354 -11.21 10.72 2.29
CA SER A 354 -12.24 10.52 1.25
C SER A 354 -12.44 11.78 0.37
N LEU A 355 -11.37 12.22 -0.30
CA LEU A 355 -11.43 13.37 -1.21
C LEU A 355 -12.44 13.14 -2.34
N PRO A 356 -13.19 14.18 -2.75
CA PRO A 356 -14.22 14.04 -3.77
C PRO A 356 -13.61 13.77 -5.15
N ALA A 357 -14.21 12.84 -5.91
CA ALA A 357 -13.81 12.59 -7.30
C ALA A 357 -14.47 13.55 -8.31
N ALA A 358 -15.56 14.20 -7.92
CA ALA A 358 -16.29 15.16 -8.73
C ALA A 358 -16.71 16.37 -7.88
N PRO A 359 -16.94 17.54 -8.50
CA PRO A 359 -17.60 18.66 -7.84
C PRO A 359 -18.94 18.21 -7.23
N ASP A 360 -19.31 18.80 -6.08
CA ASP A 360 -20.60 18.63 -5.41
C ASP A 360 -20.93 17.26 -4.80
N MET A 361 -19.94 16.36 -4.65
CA MET A 361 -20.16 15.10 -3.94
C MET A 361 -20.41 15.30 -2.43
N SER A 362 -21.47 14.70 -1.89
CA SER A 362 -21.74 14.64 -0.45
C SER A 362 -20.70 13.80 0.29
N TRP A 363 -20.58 13.96 1.61
CA TRP A 363 -19.65 13.18 2.41
C TRP A 363 -19.93 11.68 2.35
N GLU A 364 -21.20 11.29 2.42
CA GLU A 364 -21.66 9.91 2.37
C GLU A 364 -21.30 9.27 1.02
N GLN A 365 -21.49 10.02 -0.08
CA GLN A 365 -21.10 9.56 -1.41
C GLN A 365 -19.59 9.38 -1.52
N ARG A 366 -18.79 10.29 -0.96
CA ARG A 366 -17.33 10.17 -0.91
C ARG A 366 -16.92 8.91 -0.15
N GLN A 367 -17.52 8.64 1.01
CA GLN A 367 -17.21 7.46 1.83
C GLN A 367 -17.51 6.14 1.10
N GLN A 368 -18.54 6.10 0.26
CA GLN A 368 -18.91 4.93 -0.52
C GLN A 368 -18.02 4.67 -1.74
N GLN A 369 -17.11 5.59 -2.09
CA GLN A 369 -16.24 5.41 -3.25
C GLN A 369 -15.27 4.22 -3.06
N PRO A 370 -14.89 3.54 -4.15
CA PRO A 370 -13.80 2.58 -4.12
C PRO A 370 -12.49 3.22 -3.66
N LEU A 371 -11.65 2.46 -2.95
CA LEU A 371 -10.39 2.97 -2.40
C LEU A 371 -9.46 3.53 -3.48
N HIS A 372 -9.36 2.90 -4.64
CA HIS A 372 -8.47 3.35 -5.72
C HIS A 372 -8.80 4.76 -6.22
N ILE A 373 -10.09 5.15 -6.22
CA ILE A 373 -10.52 6.51 -6.58
C ILE A 373 -10.10 7.50 -5.50
N LYS A 374 -10.36 7.19 -4.23
CA LYS A 374 -9.93 8.02 -3.10
C LYS A 374 -8.40 8.19 -3.08
N LEU A 375 -7.69 7.10 -3.30
CA LEU A 375 -6.23 7.02 -3.34
C LEU A 375 -5.68 7.88 -4.48
N GLU A 376 -6.21 7.75 -5.70
CA GLU A 376 -5.79 8.60 -6.83
C GLU A 376 -5.93 10.09 -6.50
N ARG A 377 -7.08 10.50 -5.96
CA ARG A 377 -7.33 11.92 -5.62
C ARG A 377 -6.34 12.43 -4.58
N LEU A 378 -6.04 11.63 -3.57
CA LEU A 378 -5.02 11.98 -2.58
C LEU A 378 -3.61 12.04 -3.20
N LEU A 379 -3.26 11.10 -4.08
CA LEU A 379 -1.95 11.09 -4.75
C LEU A 379 -1.75 12.30 -5.65
N ILE A 380 -2.80 12.77 -6.34
CA ILE A 380 -2.77 14.01 -7.12
C ILE A 380 -2.52 15.21 -6.19
N LEU A 381 -3.23 15.29 -5.06
CA LEU A 381 -3.03 16.37 -4.07
C LEU A 381 -1.61 16.36 -3.49
N ILE A 382 -1.09 15.19 -3.12
CA ILE A 382 0.30 15.02 -2.65
C ILE A 382 1.30 15.44 -3.73
N ALA A 383 1.06 15.09 -5.01
CA ALA A 383 1.92 15.52 -6.10
C ALA A 383 1.97 17.05 -6.24
N GLN A 384 0.81 17.72 -6.10
CA GLN A 384 0.72 19.18 -6.23
C GLN A 384 1.33 19.95 -5.04
N THR A 385 1.31 19.35 -3.86
CA THR A 385 1.71 20.03 -2.61
C THR A 385 3.11 19.62 -2.15
N CYS A 386 3.40 18.32 -2.14
CA CYS A 386 4.58 17.74 -1.49
C CYS A 386 5.73 17.42 -2.47
N ALA A 387 5.47 17.27 -3.77
CA ALA A 387 6.53 17.04 -4.74
C ALA A 387 7.43 18.28 -4.93
N SER A 388 8.60 18.09 -5.54
CA SER A 388 9.48 19.21 -5.91
C SER A 388 8.86 20.05 -7.04
N GLU A 389 9.25 21.32 -7.16
CA GLU A 389 8.79 22.17 -8.26
C GLU A 389 9.16 21.61 -9.65
N GLU A 390 10.34 20.99 -9.78
CA GLU A 390 10.76 20.35 -11.03
C GLU A 390 9.79 19.23 -11.44
N TYR A 391 9.38 18.40 -10.48
CA TYR A 391 8.40 17.33 -10.70
C TYR A 391 7.01 17.87 -11.04
N LYS A 392 6.55 18.92 -10.35
CA LYS A 392 5.26 19.55 -10.64
C LYS A 392 5.19 20.07 -12.08
N GLN A 393 6.29 20.65 -12.58
CA GLN A 393 6.39 21.09 -13.97
C GLN A 393 6.34 19.93 -14.97
N GLN A 394 6.94 18.78 -14.63
CA GLN A 394 6.97 17.60 -15.51
C GLN A 394 5.65 16.80 -15.51
N PHE A 395 5.03 16.64 -14.34
CA PHE A 395 3.84 15.81 -14.17
C PHE A 395 2.56 16.51 -14.61
N GLY A 396 2.56 17.85 -14.62
CA GLY A 396 1.38 18.65 -14.90
C GLY A 396 0.29 18.46 -13.85
N ASN A 397 -0.91 18.98 -14.14
CA ASN A 397 -2.08 18.78 -13.31
C ASN A 397 -3.03 17.79 -14.02
N PRO A 398 -2.98 16.49 -13.71
CA PRO A 398 -3.88 15.52 -14.34
C PRO A 398 -5.32 15.81 -13.94
N GLN A 399 -6.08 16.38 -14.89
CA GLN A 399 -7.51 16.68 -14.72
C GLN A 399 -8.39 15.43 -14.91
N LYS A 400 -7.87 14.43 -15.62
CA LYS A 400 -8.57 13.17 -15.92
C LYS A 400 -8.06 12.06 -15.02
N SER A 401 -8.97 11.21 -14.55
CA SER A 401 -8.61 10.00 -13.81
C SER A 401 -7.89 9.03 -14.75
N ILE A 402 -6.91 8.29 -14.22
CA ILE A 402 -6.30 7.16 -14.92
C ILE A 402 -7.30 6.01 -15.15
N PHE A 403 -8.44 6.05 -14.47
CA PHE A 403 -9.54 5.11 -14.60
C PHE A 403 -10.67 5.61 -15.51
N ASP A 404 -10.58 6.84 -16.03
CA ASP A 404 -11.51 7.32 -17.06
C ASP A 404 -11.26 6.54 -18.35
N ILE A 405 -12.31 5.91 -18.89
CA ILE A 405 -12.24 5.13 -20.13
C ILE A 405 -11.76 6.06 -21.26
N GLN A 406 -10.60 5.75 -21.85
CA GLN A 406 -10.16 6.42 -23.06
C GLN A 406 -10.97 5.90 -24.25
N PRO A 407 -11.50 6.77 -25.12
CA PRO A 407 -12.33 6.35 -26.27
C PRO A 407 -11.61 5.49 -27.31
N GLU A 408 -10.30 5.21 -27.14
CA GLU A 408 -9.50 4.38 -28.05
C GLU A 408 -9.32 2.92 -27.59
N ASP A 409 -9.90 2.53 -26.45
CA ASP A 409 -9.74 1.19 -25.84
C ASP A 409 -10.85 0.17 -26.21
N ASP A 410 -11.73 0.49 -27.18
CA ASP A 410 -12.72 -0.43 -27.78
C ASP A 410 -12.27 -1.10 -29.09
#